data_AF-A0AAE1QE61-F1
#
_entry.id   AF-A0AAE1QE61-F1
#
_cell.length_a   1.000
_cell.length_b   1.000
_cell.length_c   1.000
_cell.angle_alpha   90.00
_cell.angle_beta   90.00
_cell.angle_gamma   90.00
#
_symmetry.space_group_name_H-M   'P 1'
#
loop_
_entity.id
_entity.type
_entity.pdbx_description
1 polymer ?
#
loop_
_entity_poly.entity_id
_entity_poly.type
_entity_poly.pdbx_seq_one_letter_code
_entity_poly.pdbx_strand_id
1 'polypeptide(L)'
;MSEFLSQFEDLHIPALPPLNINGDDQYSVLLALSDLNIRGISDIDVTEFTHTSEGFQANRQDFQTFRMKFNKLYLDVGTYNAAGHLLNLPFNGEGPMSLGFINLDITIDFTWDPFKPLYSRQ
;
A
#
# COMPACT_ATOMS: atom_id res chain seq x y z
N MET A 1 13.73 5.51 -18.02
CA MET A 1 13.19 5.18 -16.68
C MET A 1 12.16 4.05 -16.76
N SER A 2 11.28 4.04 -17.76
CA SER A 2 10.34 2.92 -18.02
C SER A 2 11.01 1.55 -18.26
N GLU A 3 12.18 1.50 -18.92
CA GLU A 3 12.91 0.25 -19.21
C GLU A 3 13.46 -0.47 -17.95
N PHE A 4 13.73 0.25 -16.86
CA PHE A 4 14.18 -0.37 -15.61
C PHE A 4 13.01 -1.02 -14.85
N LEU A 5 11.79 -0.52 -15.05
CA LEU A 5 10.61 -1.01 -14.35
C LEU A 5 9.91 -2.16 -15.07
N SER A 6 10.16 -2.34 -16.37
CA SER A 6 9.61 -3.46 -17.16
C SER A 6 10.13 -4.84 -16.75
N GLN A 7 11.21 -4.91 -15.96
CA GLN A 7 11.75 -6.16 -15.43
C GLN A 7 11.11 -6.59 -14.10
N PHE A 8 10.35 -5.71 -13.44
CA PHE A 8 9.59 -6.08 -12.25
C PHE A 8 8.24 -6.63 -12.71
N GLU A 9 8.13 -7.96 -12.69
CA GLU A 9 6.88 -8.68 -12.94
C GLU A 9 5.81 -8.33 -11.90
N ASP A 10 4.57 -8.70 -12.21
CA ASP A 10 3.40 -8.60 -11.33
C ASP A 10 3.76 -9.02 -9.90
N LEU A 11 3.41 -8.17 -8.92
CA LEU A 11 3.72 -8.45 -7.52
C LEU A 11 2.70 -9.46 -6.98
N HIS A 12 3.19 -10.64 -6.61
CA HIS A 12 2.37 -11.66 -5.94
C HIS A 12 2.54 -11.59 -4.42
N ILE A 13 1.42 -11.45 -3.71
CA ILE A 13 1.37 -11.45 -2.25
C ILE A 13 0.46 -12.61 -1.80
N PRO A 14 1.01 -13.66 -1.15
CA PRO A 14 0.30 -14.92 -0.92
C PRO A 14 -0.88 -14.79 0.05
N ALA A 15 -0.75 -14.03 1.13
CA ALA A 15 -1.87 -13.71 2.01
C ALA A 15 -1.58 -12.42 2.79
N LEU A 16 -2.58 -11.56 2.88
CA LEU A 16 -2.53 -10.41 3.78
C LEU A 16 -3.25 -10.77 5.09
N PRO A 17 -2.74 -10.31 6.25
CA PRO A 17 -3.49 -10.42 7.49
C PRO A 17 -4.84 -9.70 7.33
N PRO A 18 -5.91 -10.17 7.99
CA PRO A 18 -7.22 -9.55 7.88
C PRO A 18 -7.14 -8.05 8.19
N LEU A 19 -7.61 -7.26 7.25
CA LEU A 19 -7.70 -5.81 7.36
C LEU A 19 -9.02 -5.48 8.05
N ASN A 20 -8.94 -4.73 9.14
CA ASN A 20 -10.10 -4.23 9.84
C ASN A 20 -10.30 -2.75 9.47
N ILE A 21 -11.24 -2.49 8.58
CA ILE A 21 -11.54 -1.16 8.03
C ILE A 21 -12.79 -0.64 8.73
N ASN A 22 -12.61 0.26 9.69
CA ASN A 22 -13.70 0.89 10.43
C ASN A 22 -13.73 2.40 10.16
N GLY A 23 -14.92 2.96 10.07
CA GLY A 23 -15.17 4.40 10.06
C GLY A 23 -16.14 4.80 11.17
N ASP A 24 -16.40 6.11 11.28
CA ASP A 24 -17.38 6.67 12.23
C ASP A 24 -18.80 6.17 11.87
N ASP A 25 -19.20 5.03 12.44
CA ASP A 25 -20.50 4.34 12.37
C ASP A 25 -21.05 4.00 10.96
N GLN A 26 -20.40 4.46 9.89
CA GLN A 26 -20.87 4.30 8.51
C GLN A 26 -20.35 3.03 7.84
N TYR A 27 -19.29 2.42 8.35
CA TYR A 27 -18.78 1.16 7.82
C TYR A 27 -17.93 0.44 8.86
N SER A 28 -18.07 -0.87 8.91
CA SER A 28 -17.15 -1.78 9.58
C SER A 28 -16.99 -2.99 8.69
N VAL A 29 -15.77 -3.20 8.21
CA VAL A 29 -15.44 -4.24 7.25
C VAL A 29 -14.24 -5.02 7.77
N LEU A 30 -14.45 -6.31 7.99
CA LEU A 30 -13.36 -7.28 8.10
C LEU A 30 -13.11 -7.84 6.71
N LEU A 31 -11.89 -7.68 6.19
CA LEU A 31 -11.50 -8.13 4.86
C LEU A 31 -10.23 -8.99 4.93
N ALA A 32 -10.32 -10.25 4.56
CA ALA A 32 -9.18 -11.13 4.34
C ALA A 32 -8.97 -11.34 2.83
N LEU A 33 -7.71 -11.25 2.39
CA LEU A 33 -7.32 -11.40 0.99
C LEU A 33 -6.22 -12.46 0.88
N SER A 34 -6.40 -13.44 -0.02
CA SER A 34 -5.37 -14.40 -0.41
C SER A 34 -5.06 -14.30 -1.90
N ASP A 35 -3.83 -14.68 -2.25
CA ASP A 35 -3.36 -14.79 -3.63
C ASP A 35 -3.55 -13.48 -4.41
N LEU A 36 -3.09 -12.37 -3.81
CA LEU A 36 -3.19 -11.04 -4.40
C LEU A 36 -2.13 -10.91 -5.49
N ASN A 37 -2.58 -10.70 -6.72
CA ASN A 37 -1.75 -10.35 -7.86
C ASN A 37 -1.98 -8.87 -8.20
N ILE A 38 -0.90 -8.09 -8.19
CA ILE A 38 -0.94 -6.67 -8.52
C ILE A 38 -0.33 -6.49 -9.91
N ARG A 39 -1.15 -6.03 -10.87
CA ARG A 39 -0.75 -5.81 -12.26
C ARG A 39 -0.79 -4.34 -12.63
N GLY A 40 0.08 -3.94 -13.55
CA GLY A 40 0.20 -2.54 -13.99
C GLY A 40 1.18 -1.69 -13.18
N ILE A 41 1.98 -2.31 -12.30
CA ILE A 41 3.06 -1.62 -11.58
C ILE A 41 4.13 -1.11 -12.55
N SER A 42 4.34 -1.80 -13.68
CA SER A 42 5.26 -1.36 -14.74
C SER A 42 4.94 0.02 -15.31
N ASP A 43 3.67 0.45 -15.22
CA ASP A 43 3.17 1.72 -15.77
C ASP A 43 3.15 2.84 -14.73
N ILE A 44 3.84 2.63 -13.60
CA ILE A 44 3.97 3.64 -12.54
C ILE A 44 4.80 4.83 -13.02
N ASP A 45 4.26 6.02 -12.81
CA ASP A 45 4.94 7.29 -13.00
C ASP A 45 5.26 7.89 -11.64
N VAL A 46 6.54 7.91 -11.26
CA VAL A 46 6.99 8.54 -10.02
C VAL A 46 7.13 10.04 -10.28
N THR A 47 6.13 10.79 -9.84
CA THR A 47 6.06 12.23 -10.10
C THR A 47 6.84 13.06 -9.09
N GLU A 48 7.04 12.55 -7.87
CA GLU A 48 7.74 13.28 -6.81
C GLU A 48 8.45 12.31 -5.86
N PHE A 49 9.68 12.66 -5.50
CA PHE A 49 10.40 12.10 -4.37
C PHE A 49 11.05 13.25 -3.60
N THR A 50 10.59 13.46 -2.37
CA THR A 50 11.04 14.56 -1.52
C THR A 50 11.61 14.01 -0.22
N HIS A 51 12.82 14.44 0.10
CA HIS A 51 13.49 14.18 1.37
C HIS A 51 13.59 15.47 2.17
N THR A 52 12.97 15.52 3.34
CA THR A 52 13.05 16.64 4.26
C THR A 52 13.70 16.17 5.55
N SER A 53 14.82 16.80 5.92
CA SER A 53 15.45 16.55 7.22
C SER A 53 15.25 17.75 8.13
N GLU A 54 14.51 17.58 9.23
CA GLU A 54 14.33 18.63 10.24
C GLU A 54 15.12 18.28 11.51
N GLY A 55 15.93 19.23 12.01
CA GLY A 55 16.62 19.15 13.31
C GLY A 55 18.17 19.17 13.28
N PHE A 56 18.77 19.65 14.39
CA PHE A 56 20.22 19.66 14.64
C PHE A 56 20.66 18.36 15.34
N GLN A 57 21.40 17.50 14.62
CA GLN A 57 22.26 16.36 14.97
C GLN A 57 21.88 15.32 16.07
N ALA A 58 21.04 15.62 17.06
CA ALA A 58 20.69 14.68 18.14
C ALA A 58 19.27 14.10 18.04
N ASN A 59 18.33 14.81 17.39
CA ASN A 59 16.92 14.40 17.21
C ASN A 59 16.47 14.59 15.75
N ARG A 60 17.27 14.11 14.79
CA ARG A 60 16.96 14.24 13.37
C ARG A 60 15.77 13.34 13.04
N GLN A 61 14.67 13.91 12.56
CA GLN A 61 13.60 13.16 11.91
C GLN A 61 13.66 13.43 10.41
N ASP A 62 13.87 12.35 9.67
CA ASP A 62 13.88 12.39 8.22
C ASP A 62 12.50 11.97 7.72
N PHE A 63 11.87 12.87 6.97
CA PHE A 63 10.59 12.67 6.31
C PHE A 63 10.83 12.40 4.83
N GLN A 64 10.18 11.37 4.30
CA GLN A 64 10.20 11.01 2.90
C GLN A 64 8.78 11.04 2.35
N THR A 65 8.60 11.73 1.23
CA THR A 65 7.35 11.72 0.47
C THR A 65 7.62 11.11 -0.89
N PHE A 66 6.87 10.07 -1.24
CA PHE A 66 6.85 9.48 -2.57
C PHE A 66 5.47 9.68 -3.19
N ARG A 67 5.42 10.32 -4.35
CA ARG A 67 4.18 10.45 -5.12
C ARG A 67 4.27 9.67 -6.42
N MET A 68 3.31 8.77 -6.58
CA MET A 68 3.27 7.81 -7.67
C MET A 68 1.90 7.87 -8.35
N LYS A 69 1.90 7.88 -9.68
CA LYS A 69 0.68 7.81 -10.49
C LYS A 69 0.65 6.49 -11.25
N PHE A 70 -0.50 5.84 -11.22
CA PHE A 70 -0.78 4.67 -12.04
C PHE A 70 -1.90 5.04 -13.01
N ASN A 71 -1.63 4.94 -14.31
CA ASN A 71 -2.68 5.11 -15.31
C ASN A 71 -3.74 4.01 -15.18
N LYS A 72 -3.28 2.77 -14.94
CA LYS A 72 -4.11 1.60 -14.65
C LYS A 72 -3.39 0.71 -13.64
N LEU A 73 -4.10 0.33 -12.58
CA LEU A 73 -3.64 -0.65 -11.61
C LEU A 73 -4.75 -1.69 -11.43
N TYR A 74 -4.40 -2.97 -11.47
CA TYR A 74 -5.35 -4.07 -11.25
C TYR A 74 -4.91 -4.89 -10.05
N LEU A 75 -5.86 -5.19 -9.17
CA LEU A 75 -5.71 -6.12 -8.05
C LEU A 75 -6.60 -7.33 -8.34
N ASP A 76 -5.99 -8.46 -8.65
CA ASP A 76 -6.70 -9.73 -8.79
C ASP A 76 -6.47 -10.56 -7.54
N VAL A 77 -7.56 -10.90 -6.85
CA VAL A 77 -7.56 -11.64 -5.60
C VAL A 77 -8.14 -13.02 -5.87
N GLY A 78 -7.36 -14.07 -5.60
CA GLY A 78 -7.83 -15.45 -5.74
C GLY A 78 -9.01 -15.75 -4.82
N THR A 79 -8.88 -15.39 -3.54
CA THR A 79 -9.99 -15.49 -2.57
C THR A 79 -10.05 -14.24 -1.68
N TYR A 80 -11.18 -13.57 -1.67
CA TYR A 80 -11.55 -12.61 -0.63
C TYR A 80 -12.55 -13.26 0.32
N ASN A 81 -12.47 -12.90 1.59
CA ASN A 81 -13.52 -13.13 2.57
C ASN A 81 -13.80 -11.81 3.25
N ALA A 82 -15.04 -11.33 3.14
CA ALA A 82 -15.43 -10.06 3.71
C ALA A 82 -16.72 -10.19 4.50
N ALA A 83 -16.74 -9.58 5.68
CA ALA A 83 -17.92 -9.52 6.54
C ALA A 83 -18.04 -8.15 7.19
N GLY A 84 -19.27 -7.71 7.43
CA GLY A 84 -19.56 -6.50 8.16
C GLY A 84 -20.70 -5.72 7.55
N HIS A 85 -20.58 -4.39 7.52
CA HIS A 85 -21.57 -3.51 6.94
C HIS A 85 -20.92 -2.33 6.22
N LEU A 86 -21.58 -1.92 5.13
CA LEU A 86 -21.32 -0.68 4.41
C LEU A 86 -22.61 0.13 4.49
N LEU A 87 -22.52 1.33 5.06
CA LEU A 87 -23.68 2.15 5.45
C LEU A 87 -24.62 1.33 6.35
N ASN A 88 -25.90 1.27 6.00
CA ASN A 88 -26.93 0.49 6.67
C ASN A 88 -27.13 -0.92 6.06
N LEU A 89 -26.25 -1.36 5.16
CA LEU A 89 -26.37 -2.65 4.49
C LEU A 89 -25.34 -3.64 5.04
N PRO A 90 -25.81 -4.72 5.71
CA PRO A 90 -24.91 -5.82 6.04
C PRO A 90 -24.46 -6.50 4.75
N PHE A 91 -23.21 -6.91 4.71
CA PHE A 91 -22.70 -7.74 3.64
C PHE A 91 -21.80 -8.84 4.18
N ASN A 92 -21.87 -9.98 3.51
CA ASN A 92 -20.97 -11.09 3.67
C ASN A 92 -20.68 -11.61 2.26
N GLY A 93 -19.42 -11.82 1.94
CA GLY A 93 -19.02 -12.26 0.61
C GLY A 93 -17.75 -13.07 0.67
N GLU A 94 -17.71 -14.12 -0.14
CA GLU A 94 -16.56 -14.97 -0.33
C GLU A 94 -16.44 -15.30 -1.82
N GLY A 95 -15.23 -15.31 -2.34
CA GLY A 95 -14.96 -15.71 -3.71
C GLY A 95 -13.77 -14.99 -4.32
N PRO A 96 -13.58 -15.05 -5.64
CA PRO A 96 -12.58 -14.24 -6.32
C PRO A 96 -13.05 -12.79 -6.43
N MET A 97 -12.11 -11.84 -6.42
CA MET A 97 -12.38 -10.42 -6.63
C MET A 97 -11.34 -9.84 -7.58
N SER A 98 -11.77 -8.94 -8.47
CA SER A 98 -10.88 -8.13 -9.29
C SER A 98 -11.25 -6.66 -9.12
N LEU A 99 -10.26 -5.83 -8.78
CA LEU A 99 -10.41 -4.39 -8.64
C LEU A 99 -9.53 -3.69 -9.68
N GLY A 100 -10.14 -2.81 -10.46
CA GLY A 100 -9.43 -1.97 -11.42
C GLY A 100 -9.46 -0.51 -10.97
N PHE A 101 -8.29 0.10 -10.84
CA PHE A 101 -8.12 1.52 -10.56
C PHE A 101 -7.62 2.21 -11.82
N ILE A 102 -8.26 3.32 -12.19
CA ILE A 102 -7.90 4.13 -13.35
C ILE A 102 -7.48 5.50 -12.84
N ASN A 103 -6.30 5.97 -13.28
CA ASN A 103 -5.71 7.24 -12.86
C ASN A 103 -5.56 7.36 -11.34
N LEU A 104 -4.97 6.35 -10.71
CA LEU A 104 -4.72 6.32 -9.26
C LEU A 104 -3.48 7.17 -8.93
N ASP A 105 -3.62 8.12 -8.01
CA ASP A 105 -2.53 8.93 -7.47
C ASP A 105 -2.32 8.51 -6.01
N ILE A 106 -1.13 8.00 -5.69
CA ILE A 106 -0.75 7.53 -4.35
C ILE A 106 0.37 8.42 -3.84
N THR A 107 0.15 9.01 -2.67
CA THR A 107 1.20 9.65 -1.88
C THR A 107 1.51 8.75 -0.69
N ILE A 108 2.77 8.38 -0.53
CA ILE A 108 3.29 7.66 0.63
C ILE A 108 4.23 8.59 1.38
N ASP A 109 3.81 8.99 2.58
CA ASP A 109 4.64 9.71 3.53
C ASP A 109 5.13 8.73 4.59
N PHE A 110 6.44 8.66 4.79
CA PHE A 110 7.02 7.83 5.83
C PHE A 110 8.23 8.48 6.48
N THR A 111 8.45 8.09 7.73
CA THR A 111 9.69 8.35 8.44
C THR A 111 10.39 7.02 8.67
N TRP A 112 11.71 7.07 8.72
CA TRP A 112 12.52 5.91 9.09
C TRP A 112 13.45 6.31 10.22
N ASP A 113 13.60 5.44 11.22
CA ASP A 113 14.66 5.58 12.20
C ASP A 113 15.92 4.95 11.58
N PRO A 114 16.97 5.73 11.26
CA PRO A 114 18.20 5.14 10.75
C PRO A 114 18.70 4.13 11.77
N PHE A 115 18.80 2.87 11.34
CA PHE A 115 19.22 1.74 12.15
C PHE A 115 20.41 2.14 13.04
N LYS A 116 20.22 2.26 14.36
CA LYS A 116 21.31 2.54 15.29
C LYS A 116 22.15 1.27 15.37
N PRO A 117 23.39 1.23 14.82
CA PRO A 117 24.22 0.05 14.98
C PRO A 117 24.48 -0.13 16.48
N LEU A 118 24.16 -1.32 17.01
CA LEU A 118 24.41 -1.71 18.40
C LEU A 118 25.92 -1.93 18.64
N TYR A 119 26.75 -0.92 18.39
CA TYR A 119 28.17 -0.92 18.72
C TYR A 119 28.63 0.47 19.18
N SER A 120 28.25 0.82 20.40
CA SER A 120 29.10 1.63 21.28
C SER A 120 29.50 0.77 22.49
N ARG A 121 30.38 -0.21 22.24
CA ARG A 121 31.23 -0.78 23.28
C ARG A 121 32.67 -0.40 22.93
N GLN A 122 33.15 0.68 23.52
CA GLN A 122 34.34 0.74 24.39
C GLN A 122 34.63 2.19 24.77
#